data_AF-A0A832BRZ9-F1
#
_entry.id   AF-A0A832BRZ9-F1
#
_cell.length_a   1.000
_cell.length_b   1.000
_cell.length_c   1.000
_cell.angle_alpha   90.00
_cell.angle_beta   90.00
_cell.angle_gamma   90.00
#
_symmetry.space_group_name_H-M   'P 1'
#
loop_
_entity.id
_entity.type
_entity.pdbx_description
1 polymer ?
#
loop_
_entity_poly.entity_id
_entity_poly.type
_entity_poly.pdbx_seq_one_letter_code
_entity_poly.pdbx_strand_id
1 'polypeptide(L)'
;MYSYALLEPGCYYLAQESEDSPVTLIKVNVETDHCLYVTKYGETPELEWKKKNDPLFDIIECLTDEKAKEWEAVYKDNQESYYEEEDDE
;
A
#
# COMPACT_ATOMS: atom_id res chain seq x y z
N MET A 1 1.70 19.72 -4.02
CA MET A 1 2.39 18.42 -3.90
C MET A 1 2.03 17.86 -2.54
N TYR A 2 1.58 16.61 -2.50
CA TYR A 2 1.21 15.95 -1.25
C TYR A 2 2.46 15.36 -0.59
N SER A 3 2.30 14.81 0.61
CA SER A 3 3.37 14.08 1.29
C SER A 3 2.80 12.98 2.15
N TYR A 4 3.67 12.07 2.58
CA TYR A 4 3.31 10.97 3.47
C TYR A 4 2.73 11.43 4.82
N ALA A 5 2.95 12.69 5.24
CA ALA A 5 2.38 13.28 6.45
C ALA A 5 0.84 13.30 6.48
N LEU A 6 0.18 13.17 5.33
CA LEU A 6 -1.28 13.19 5.20
C LEU A 6 -1.90 11.79 5.32
N LEU A 7 -1.08 10.74 5.43
CA LEU A 7 -1.55 9.36 5.55
C LEU A 7 -1.64 8.97 7.02
N GLU A 8 -2.71 8.25 7.37
CA GLU A 8 -3.00 7.81 8.73
C GLU A 8 -2.69 6.32 8.92
N PRO A 9 -2.15 5.91 10.08
CA PRO A 9 -1.86 4.51 10.37
C PRO A 9 -3.14 3.65 10.37
N GLY A 10 -3.04 2.46 9.79
CA GLY A 10 -4.17 1.52 9.65
C GLY A 10 -5.02 1.74 8.41
N CYS A 11 -4.81 2.83 7.65
CA CYS A 11 -5.53 3.13 6.42
C CYS A 11 -4.79 2.63 5.17
N TYR A 12 -5.58 2.37 4.12
CA TYR A 12 -5.11 1.99 2.79
C TYR A 12 -5.38 3.14 1.82
N TYR A 13 -4.37 3.51 1.04
CA TYR A 13 -4.44 4.63 0.11
C TYR A 13 -4.06 4.20 -1.29
N LEU A 14 -4.82 4.66 -2.28
CA LEU A 14 -4.38 4.67 -3.67
C LEU A 14 -3.64 5.98 -3.92
N ALA A 15 -2.37 5.87 -4.31
CA ALA A 15 -1.49 7.03 -4.49
C ALA A 15 -0.55 6.85 -5.68
N GLN A 16 0.01 7.98 -6.14
CA GLN A 16 1.10 8.02 -7.11
C GLN A 16 2.32 8.71 -6.48
N GLU A 17 3.49 8.09 -6.61
CA GLU A 17 4.75 8.64 -6.10
C GLU A 17 5.40 9.62 -7.09
N SER A 18 5.11 9.50 -8.38
CA SER A 18 5.62 10.36 -9.46
C SER A 18 4.60 10.52 -10.59
N GLU A 19 4.73 11.57 -11.40
CA GLU A 19 3.77 11.93 -12.47
C GLU A 19 3.48 10.78 -13.44
N ASP A 20 4.52 10.05 -13.84
CA ASP A 20 4.42 8.92 -14.78
C ASP A 20 4.34 7.55 -14.10
N SER A 21 4.24 7.49 -12.76
CA SER A 21 4.18 6.22 -12.03
C SER A 21 2.78 5.61 -12.02
N PRO A 22 2.65 4.27 -12.04
CA PRO A 22 1.36 3.63 -11.87
C PRO A 22 0.78 3.92 -10.49
N VAL A 23 -0.55 3.89 -10.39
CA VAL A 23 -1.24 3.95 -9.10
C VAL A 23 -0.88 2.73 -8.28
N THR A 24 -0.42 2.95 -7.06
CA THR A 24 -0.03 1.89 -6.13
C THR A 24 -0.86 1.98 -4.87
N LEU A 25 -1.20 0.83 -4.29
CA LEU A 25 -1.85 0.76 -2.99
C LEU A 25 -0.79 0.82 -1.88
N ILE A 26 -0.95 1.74 -0.94
CA ILE A 26 -0.07 1.94 0.20
C ILE A 26 -0.86 1.74 1.48
N LYS A 27 -0.40 0.83 2.35
CA LYS A 27 -0.89 0.68 3.72
C LYS A 27 0.08 1.31 4.69
N VAL A 28 -0.40 2.18 5.58
CA VAL A 28 0.43 2.70 6.67
C VAL A 28 0.38 1.75 7.86
N ASN A 29 1.51 1.17 8.22
CA ASN A 29 1.60 0.19 9.30
C ASN A 29 1.97 0.84 10.64
N VAL A 30 2.96 1.73 10.64
CA VAL A 30 3.48 2.36 11.86
C VAL A 30 3.76 3.83 11.58
N GLU A 31 3.39 4.69 12.53
CA GLU A 31 3.74 6.10 12.54
C GLU A 31 4.76 6.40 13.65
N THR A 32 5.74 7.25 13.34
CA THR A 32 6.66 7.87 14.30
C THR A 32 6.60 9.40 14.17
N ASP A 33 7.35 10.13 14.99
CA ASP A 33 7.40 11.60 14.91
C ASP A 33 7.76 12.12 13.51
N HIS A 34 8.61 11.41 12.76
CA HIS A 34 9.16 11.89 11.48
C HIS A 34 8.97 10.95 10.29
N CYS A 35 8.63 9.68 10.52
CA CYS A 35 8.56 8.67 9.48
C CYS A 35 7.30 7.81 9.60
N LEU A 36 6.88 7.25 8.46
CA LEU A 36 5.88 6.20 8.36
C LEU A 36 6.55 4.91 7.87
N TYR A 37 6.20 3.78 8.49
CA TYR A 37 6.50 2.46 7.96
C TYR A 37 5.30 2.00 7.15
N VAL A 38 5.49 1.79 5.85
CA VAL A 38 4.40 1.49 4.92
C VAL A 38 4.63 0.17 4.21
N THR A 39 3.55 -0.49 3.82
CA THR A 39 3.59 -1.56 2.82
C THR A 39 3.08 -0.99 1.50
N LYS A 40 3.84 -1.17 0.43
CA LYS A 40 3.38 -0.91 -0.93
C LYS A 40 3.05 -2.20 -1.63
N TYR A 41 1.90 -2.24 -2.29
CA TYR A 41 1.44 -3.42 -3.02
C TYR A 41 1.60 -3.17 -4.52
N GLY A 42 2.81 -3.46 -5.03
CA GLY A 42 3.14 -3.52 -6.46
C GLY A 42 3.12 -4.95 -6.98
N GLU A 43 4.10 -5.33 -7.82
CA GLU A 43 4.30 -6.73 -8.25
C GLU A 43 4.56 -7.64 -7.05
N THR A 44 5.34 -7.16 -6.08
CA THR A 44 5.53 -7.78 -4.78
C THR A 44 5.26 -6.77 -3.66
N PRO A 45 4.84 -7.22 -2.47
CA PRO A 45 4.64 -6.33 -1.35
C PRO A 45 5.99 -5.90 -0.77
N GLU A 46 6.26 -4.60 -0.78
CA GLU A 46 7.49 -4.01 -0.26
C GLU A 46 7.20 -3.28 1.06
N LEU A 47 7.99 -3.57 2.09
CA LEU A 47 7.95 -2.81 3.34
C LEU A 47 9.07 -1.77 3.36
N GLU A 48 8.71 -0.52 3.57
CA GLU A 48 9.68 0.58 3.53
C GLU A 48 9.39 1.69 4.55
N TRP A 49 10.45 2.40 4.91
CA TRP A 49 10.35 3.63 5.71
C TRP A 49 10.32 4.85 4.79
N LYS A 50 9.31 5.69 4.99
CA LYS A 50 9.17 6.99 4.32
C LYS A 50 9.20 8.11 5.34
N LYS A 51 9.88 9.21 5.04
CA LYS A 51 9.75 10.43 5.86
C LYS A 51 8.37 11.02 5.62
N LYS A 52 7.77 11.61 6.65
CA LYS A 52 6.48 12.33 6.52
C LYS A 52 6.54 13.46 5.48
N ASN A 53 7.72 14.05 5.30
CA ASN A 53 7.96 15.12 4.33
C ASN A 53 8.41 14.61 2.95
N ASP A 54 8.54 13.29 2.75
CA ASP A 54 8.80 12.75 1.41
C ASP A 54 7.59 13.07 0.52
N PRO A 55 7.83 13.54 -0.71
CA PRO A 55 6.77 13.98 -1.58
C PRO A 55 5.94 12.81 -2.12
N LEU A 56 4.65 13.07 -2.30
CA LEU A 56 3.74 12.26 -3.10
C LEU A 56 3.23 13.12 -4.25
N PHE A 57 3.16 12.53 -5.44
CA PHE A 57 2.61 13.22 -6.60
C PHE A 57 1.12 13.47 -6.40
N ASP A 58 0.37 12.39 -6.09
CA ASP A 58 -1.05 12.47 -5.82
C ASP A 58 -1.50 11.46 -4.74
N ILE A 59 -2.52 11.83 -3.97
CA ILE A 59 -3.24 10.94 -3.07
C ILE A 59 -4.66 10.88 -3.64
N ILE A 60 -4.97 9.78 -4.31
CA ILE A 60 -6.19 9.65 -5.12
C ILE A 60 -7.39 9.34 -4.22
N GLU A 61 -7.22 8.36 -3.33
CA GLU A 61 -8.30 7.89 -2.48
C GLU A 61 -7.75 7.24 -1.20
N CYS A 62 -8.42 7.49 -0.07
CA CYS A 62 -8.32 6.66 1.12
C CYS A 62 -9.46 5.64 1.07
N LEU A 63 -9.12 4.35 1.03
CA LEU A 63 -10.13 3.30 0.95
C LEU A 63 -10.94 3.23 2.24
N THR A 64 -12.23 2.89 2.10
CA THR A 64 -13.05 2.47 3.23
C THR A 64 -12.67 1.07 3.68
N ASP A 65 -13.01 0.71 4.93
CA ASP A 65 -12.79 -0.65 5.45
C ASP A 65 -13.40 -1.74 4.57
N GLU A 66 -14.57 -1.48 3.97
CA GLU A 66 -15.22 -2.43 3.06
C GLU A 66 -14.38 -2.66 1.81
N LYS A 67 -13.91 -1.58 1.17
CA LYS A 67 -13.09 -1.67 -0.04
C LYS A 67 -11.72 -2.26 0.22
N ALA A 68 -11.11 -1.94 1.36
CA ALA A 68 -9.87 -2.57 1.79
C ALA A 68 -10.02 -4.09 1.95
N LYS A 69 -11.12 -4.56 2.56
CA LYS A 69 -11.41 -6.01 2.69
C LYS A 69 -11.66 -6.68 1.35
N GLU A 70 -12.42 -6.04 0.46
CA GLU A 70 -12.64 -6.55 -0.90
C GLU A 70 -11.31 -6.73 -1.64
N TRP A 71 -10.43 -5.73 -1.57
CA TRP A 71 -9.09 -5.82 -2.16
C TRP A 71 -8.23 -6.91 -1.49
N GLU A 72 -8.20 -6.99 -0.16
CA GLU A 72 -7.42 -8.00 0.57
C GLU A 72 -7.86 -9.43 0.20
N ALA A 73 -9.15 -9.66 -0.04
CA ALA A 73 -9.66 -10.95 -0.47
C ALA A 73 -9.12 -11.34 -1.85
N VAL A 74 -9.14 -10.40 -2.81
CA VAL A 74 -8.58 -10.62 -4.16
C VAL A 74 -7.07 -10.87 -4.09
N TYR A 75 -6.36 -10.10 -3.26
CA TYR A 75 -4.91 -10.23 -3.12
C TYR A 75 -4.47 -11.55 -2.48
N LYS A 76 -5.26 -12.09 -1.53
CA LYS A 76 -5.02 -13.40 -0.92
C LYS A 76 -5.33 -14.54 -1.87
N ASP A 77 -6.49 -14.50 -2.54
CA ASP A 77 -6.89 -15.49 -3.54
C ASP A 77 -5.82 -15.64 -4.65
N ASN A 78 -5.29 -14.51 -5.13
CA ASN A 78 -4.22 -14.52 -6.12
C ASN A 78 -2.90 -15.13 -5.61
N GLN A 79 -2.56 -14.93 -4.33
CA GLN A 79 -1.39 -15.56 -3.72
C GLN A 79 -1.62 -17.04 -3.42
N GLU A 80 -2.77 -17.42 -2.88
CA GLU A 80 -3.10 -18.82 -2.58
C GLU A 80 -3.13 -19.66 -3.87
N SER A 81 -3.67 -19.12 -4.96
CA SER A 81 -3.58 -19.75 -6.28
C SER A 81 -2.15 -19.96 -6.79
N TYR A 82 -1.16 -19.22 -6.26
CA TYR A 82 0.25 -19.38 -6.60
C TYR A 82 0.95 -20.43 -5.71
N TYR A 83 0.45 -20.66 -4.49
CA TYR A 83 1.00 -21.62 -3.53
C TYR A 83 0.35 -23.03 -3.63
N GLU A 84 -0.85 -23.17 -4.19
CA GLU A 84 -1.48 -24.49 -4.41
C GLU A 84 -0.88 -25.29 -5.58
N GLU A 85 0.01 -24.72 -6.41
CA GLU A 85 0.73 -25.46 -7.48
C GLU A 85 2.05 -26.12 -7.03
N GLU A 86 2.47 -25.97 -5.76
CA GLU A 86 3.75 -26.52 -5.24
C GLU A 86 3.61 -27.67 -4.20
N ASP A 87 2.42 -28.25 -3.97
CA ASP A 87 2.20 -29.34 -3.00
C ASP A 87 1.70 -30.65 -3.65
N ASP A 88 2.26 -31.03 -4.80
CA ASP A 88 2.02 -32.34 -5.47
C ASP A 88 3.35 -33.11 -5.68
N GLU A 89 4.09 -33.38 -4.59
CA GLU A 89 5.14 -34.43 -4.53
C GLU A 89 5.04 -35.31 -3.26
#